data_AF-A0A0U5C3E2-F1
#
_entry.id   AF-A0A0U5C3E2-F1
#
_cell.length_a   1.000
_cell.length_b   1.000
_cell.length_c   1.000
_cell.angle_alpha   90.00
_cell.angle_beta   90.00
_cell.angle_gamma   90.00
#
_symmetry.space_group_name_H-M   'P 1'
#
loop_
_entity.id
_entity.type
_entity.pdbx_description
1 polymer ?
#
loop_
_entity_poly.entity_id
_entity_poly.type
_entity_poly.pdbx_seq_one_letter_code
_entity_poly.pdbx_strand_id
1 'polypeptide(L)'
;MLTQVLVPLLLTGYASAIAVRLYNYDGANMAYSVNADGSCFSLSGGTLQQFNDKLKAMDIPSGYQCVLWDNFNCNGKHTNSIGGFPQISQVCKGVYHNDLNYDWSATASSFKCCPAGPDPGWCAGSIPYCT
;
A
#
# COMPACT_ATOMS: atom_id res chain seq x y z
N MET A 1 10.44 44.44 22.94
CA MET A 1 10.57 43.44 21.86
C MET A 1 10.14 42.10 22.41
N LEU A 2 8.92 41.65 22.10
CA LEU A 2 8.42 40.33 22.49
C LEU A 2 8.79 39.34 21.39
N THR A 3 9.67 38.40 21.71
CA THR A 3 10.04 37.27 20.85
C THR A 3 8.88 36.29 20.83
N GLN A 4 8.14 36.23 19.72
CA GLN A 4 7.14 35.18 19.50
C GLN A 4 7.88 33.85 19.31
N VAL A 5 7.78 32.98 20.32
CA VAL A 5 8.16 31.57 20.21
C VAL A 5 7.10 30.90 19.35
N LEU A 6 7.45 30.60 18.11
CA LEU A 6 6.63 29.80 17.21
C LEU A 6 6.64 28.36 17.74
N VAL A 7 5.61 27.99 18.51
CA VAL A 7 5.36 26.59 18.87
C VAL A 7 4.83 25.91 17.60
N PRO A 8 5.51 24.91 17.02
CA PRO A 8 4.90 24.12 15.98
C PRO A 8 3.72 23.37 16.60
N LEU A 9 2.52 23.73 16.16
CA LEU A 9 1.29 23.01 16.44
C LEU A 9 1.49 21.55 15.97
N LEU A 10 1.62 20.62 16.91
CA LEU A 10 1.53 19.19 16.63
C LEU A 10 0.07 18.89 16.26
N LEU A 11 -0.26 19.06 14.98
CA LEU A 11 -1.45 18.47 14.38
C LEU A 11 -1.22 16.96 14.28
N THR A 12 -1.62 16.21 15.32
CA THR A 12 -1.82 14.77 15.21
C THR A 12 -3.07 14.52 14.36
N GLY A 13 -2.88 14.57 13.04
CA GLY A 13 -3.84 14.22 12.02
C GLY A 13 -3.09 13.72 10.79
N TYR A 14 -2.48 12.53 10.88
CA TYR A 14 -1.67 11.91 9.83
C TYR A 14 -2.50 11.40 8.63
N ALA A 15 -3.44 12.20 8.13
CA ALA A 15 -4.05 11.96 6.83
C ALA A 15 -3.22 12.67 5.75
N SER A 16 -1.96 12.26 5.57
CA SER A 16 -1.18 12.71 4.42
C SER A 16 -1.62 11.89 3.21
N ALA A 17 -2.27 12.56 2.25
CA ALA A 17 -2.47 11.97 0.94
C ALA A 17 -1.10 11.82 0.26
N ILE A 18 -0.78 10.61 -0.18
CA ILE A 18 0.45 10.29 -0.92
C ILE A 18 0.10 9.94 -2.37
N ALA A 19 1.04 10.15 -3.28
CA ALA A 19 0.91 9.70 -4.66
C ALA A 19 1.61 8.35 -4.81
N VAL A 20 0.84 7.28 -4.94
CA VAL A 20 1.38 5.95 -5.29
C VAL A 20 1.26 5.77 -6.79
N ARG A 21 2.35 5.37 -7.45
CA ARG A 21 2.30 5.06 -8.89
C ARG A 21 2.11 3.56 -9.09
N LEU A 22 1.06 3.18 -9.81
CA LEU A 22 0.78 1.79 -10.16
C LEU A 22 1.25 1.51 -11.58
N TYR A 23 1.67 0.27 -11.83
CA TYR A 23 2.11 -0.21 -13.13
C TYR A 23 1.44 -1.56 -13.41
N ASN A 24 0.90 -1.75 -14.61
CA ASN A 24 0.40 -3.06 -15.04
C ASN A 24 1.29 -3.70 -16.10
N TYR A 25 0.97 -4.96 -16.45
CA TYR A 25 1.70 -5.70 -17.50
C TYR A 25 1.41 -5.20 -18.92
N ASP A 26 0.29 -4.51 -19.12
CA ASP A 26 -0.10 -3.94 -20.42
C ASP A 26 0.67 -2.63 -20.74
N GLY A 27 1.57 -2.20 -19.85
CA GLY A 27 2.39 -0.98 -20.00
C GLY A 27 1.73 0.29 -19.49
N ALA A 28 0.51 0.21 -18.94
CA ALA A 28 -0.13 1.34 -18.30
C ALA A 28 0.53 1.66 -16.96
N ASN A 29 0.63 2.95 -16.67
CA ASN A 29 1.02 3.43 -15.34
C ASN A 29 0.21 4.68 -14.96
N MET A 30 -0.09 4.81 -13.68
CA MET A 30 -0.90 5.92 -13.15
C MET A 30 -0.43 6.29 -11.76
N ALA A 31 -0.20 7.59 -11.51
CA ALA A 31 -0.08 8.10 -10.16
C ALA A 31 -1.49 8.32 -9.60
N TYR A 32 -1.77 7.76 -8.43
CA TYR A 32 -3.06 7.85 -7.76
C TYR A 32 -2.88 8.39 -6.34
N SER A 33 -3.75 9.31 -5.94
CA SER A 33 -3.73 9.88 -4.60
C SER A 33 -4.41 8.92 -3.63
N VAL A 34 -3.69 8.52 -2.59
CA VAL A 34 -4.20 7.63 -1.53
C VAL A 34 -3.97 8.25 -0.17
N ASN A 35 -4.95 8.13 0.70
CA ASN A 35 -4.79 8.48 2.11
C ASN A 35 -3.87 7.45 2.76
N ALA A 36 -2.76 7.92 3.34
CA ALA A 36 -1.85 7.07 4.10
C ALA A 36 -2.31 6.91 5.56
N ASP A 37 -3.60 6.64 5.78
CA ASP A 37 -4.22 6.50 7.10
C ASP A 37 -4.75 5.09 7.37
N GLY A 38 -4.42 4.13 6.49
CA GLY A 38 -4.95 2.76 6.53
C GLY A 38 -6.31 2.59 5.84
N SER A 39 -6.85 3.63 5.20
CA SER A 39 -8.03 3.51 4.33
C SER A 39 -7.80 2.49 3.22
N CYS A 40 -8.83 1.70 2.92
CA CYS A 40 -8.78 0.71 1.85
C CYS A 40 -9.07 1.34 0.48
N PHE A 41 -8.23 1.02 -0.51
CA PHE A 41 -8.40 1.42 -1.89
C PHE A 41 -8.66 0.19 -2.75
N SER A 42 -9.80 0.19 -3.45
CA SER A 42 -10.17 -0.87 -4.39
C SER A 42 -9.50 -0.64 -5.75
N LEU A 43 -8.91 -1.69 -6.31
CA LEU A 43 -8.42 -1.70 -7.69
C LEU A 43 -9.52 -2.08 -8.69
N SER A 44 -10.58 -2.77 -8.26
CA SER A 44 -11.62 -3.30 -9.15
C SER A 44 -12.61 -2.25 -9.70
N GLY A 45 -12.57 -1.01 -9.21
CA GLY A 45 -13.48 0.06 -9.59
C GLY A 45 -12.82 1.24 -10.33
N GLY A 46 -13.59 1.86 -11.23
CA GLY A 46 -13.28 3.16 -11.81
C GLY A 46 -11.94 3.19 -12.57
N THR A 47 -11.15 4.25 -12.35
CA THR A 47 -9.88 4.50 -13.06
C THR A 47 -8.77 3.50 -12.74
N LEU A 48 -8.93 2.71 -11.68
CA LEU A 48 -7.94 1.74 -11.22
C LEU A 48 -8.17 0.32 -11.76
N GLN A 49 -9.31 0.06 -12.41
CA GLN A 49 -9.70 -1.28 -12.89
C GLN A 49 -8.65 -1.95 -13.77
N GLN A 50 -7.87 -1.17 -14.53
CA GLN A 50 -6.78 -1.68 -15.37
C GLN A 50 -5.59 -2.28 -14.60
N PHE A 51 -5.53 -2.09 -13.27
CA PHE A 51 -4.51 -2.65 -12.39
C PHE A 51 -5.02 -3.82 -11.53
N ASN A 52 -6.34 -4.04 -11.48
CA ASN A 52 -6.94 -5.17 -10.77
C ASN A 52 -6.48 -6.48 -11.40
N ASP A 53 -5.93 -7.39 -10.58
CA ASP A 53 -5.40 -8.69 -11.03
C ASP A 53 -4.33 -8.57 -12.13
N LYS A 54 -3.69 -7.40 -12.23
CA LYS A 54 -2.70 -7.05 -13.26
C LYS A 54 -1.56 -6.18 -12.72
N LEU A 55 -1.45 -6.04 -11.40
CA LEU A 55 -0.54 -5.10 -10.77
C LEU A 55 0.90 -5.63 -10.82
N LYS A 56 1.72 -5.06 -11.70
CA LYS A 56 3.12 -5.47 -11.92
C LYS A 56 4.07 -4.89 -10.86
N ALA A 57 3.93 -3.60 -10.60
CA ALA A 57 4.79 -2.86 -9.68
C ALA A 57 4.03 -1.70 -9.06
N MET A 58 4.54 -1.22 -7.93
CA MET A 58 4.10 0.01 -7.29
C MET A 58 5.31 0.87 -6.98
N ASP A 59 5.22 2.18 -7.18
CA ASP A 59 6.16 3.16 -6.64
C ASP A 59 5.54 3.82 -5.42
N ILE A 60 6.07 3.49 -4.25
CA ILE A 60 5.60 3.92 -2.94
C ILE A 60 6.59 4.96 -2.41
N PRO A 61 6.13 6.21 -2.17
CA PRO A 61 7.00 7.27 -1.66
C PRO A 61 7.74 6.90 -0.37
N SER A 62 8.94 7.44 -0.20
CA SER A 62 9.72 7.24 1.02
C SER A 62 8.97 7.74 2.25
N GLY A 63 9.15 7.04 3.38
CA GLY A 63 8.40 7.29 4.60
C GLY A 63 7.01 6.64 4.63
N TYR A 64 6.66 5.83 3.63
CA TYR A 64 5.40 5.09 3.56
C TYR A 64 5.60 3.63 3.18
N GLN A 65 4.58 2.83 3.49
CA GLN A 65 4.47 1.41 3.15
C GLN A 65 3.02 1.08 2.80
N CYS A 66 2.83 0.07 1.96
CA CYS A 66 1.51 -0.41 1.58
C CYS A 66 1.39 -1.92 1.80
N VAL A 67 0.17 -2.43 1.77
CA VAL A 67 -0.16 -3.87 1.83
C VAL A 67 -1.17 -4.14 0.73
N LEU A 68 -1.05 -5.30 0.07
CA LEU A 68 -1.98 -5.75 -0.95
C LEU A 68 -2.90 -6.83 -0.39
N TRP A 69 -4.15 -6.84 -0.84
CA TRP A 69 -5.15 -7.85 -0.55
C TRP A 69 -5.69 -8.45 -1.85
N ASP A 70 -6.05 -9.72 -1.77
CA ASP A 70 -6.54 -10.51 -2.92
C ASP A 70 -8.01 -10.31 -3.23
N ASN A 71 -8.73 -9.67 -2.31
CA ASN A 71 -10.14 -9.37 -2.46
C ASN A 71 -10.39 -7.86 -2.38
N PHE A 72 -11.57 -7.42 -2.81
CA PHE A 72 -12.04 -6.06 -2.62
C PHE A 72 -12.23 -5.76 -1.12
N ASN A 73 -12.24 -4.47 -0.77
CA ASN A 73 -12.38 -3.97 0.61
C ASN A 73 -11.29 -4.47 1.59
N CYS A 74 -10.12 -4.84 1.09
CA CYS A 74 -8.95 -5.22 1.89
C CYS A 74 -9.23 -6.40 2.84
N ASN A 75 -9.81 -7.45 2.25
CA ASN A 75 -10.15 -8.72 2.90
C ASN A 75 -9.41 -9.88 2.21
N GLY A 76 -9.46 -11.06 2.85
CA GLY A 76 -8.82 -12.27 2.33
C GLY A 76 -7.35 -12.35 2.68
N LYS A 77 -6.56 -12.98 1.80
CA LYS A 77 -5.10 -13.05 1.97
C LYS A 77 -4.49 -11.67 1.81
N HIS A 78 -3.33 -11.47 2.40
CA HIS A 78 -2.58 -10.23 2.24
C HIS A 78 -1.08 -10.43 2.26
N THR A 79 -0.37 -9.44 1.71
CA THR A 79 1.09 -9.39 1.74
C THR A 79 1.59 -9.00 3.13
N ASN A 80 2.92 -9.06 3.30
CA ASN A 80 3.59 -8.20 4.27
C ASN A 80 3.56 -6.72 3.82
N SER A 81 4.07 -5.82 4.66
CA SER A 81 4.27 -4.41 4.27
C SER A 81 5.35 -4.30 3.19
N ILE A 82 5.02 -3.58 2.12
CA ILE A 82 5.91 -3.29 0.98
C ILE A 82 6.19 -1.79 0.89
N GLY A 83 7.38 -1.40 0.43
CA GLY A 83 7.78 0.00 0.27
C GLY A 83 8.78 0.17 -0.87
N GLY A 84 9.01 1.41 -1.30
CA GLY A 84 9.87 1.72 -2.44
C GLY A 84 9.25 1.22 -3.75
N PHE A 85 10.02 0.46 -4.55
CA PHE A 85 9.60 0.00 -5.87
C PHE A 85 9.55 -1.55 -5.99
N PRO A 86 8.64 -2.24 -5.26
CA PRO A 86 8.54 -3.69 -5.30
C PRO A 86 8.06 -4.20 -6.66
N GLN A 87 8.66 -5.31 -7.10
CA GLN A 87 8.06 -6.17 -8.14
C GLN A 87 7.02 -7.05 -7.47
N ILE A 88 5.73 -6.87 -7.80
CA ILE A 88 4.64 -7.48 -7.05
C ILE A 88 4.67 -9.00 -7.10
N SER A 89 5.08 -9.59 -8.23
CA SER A 89 5.22 -11.05 -8.38
C SER A 89 6.32 -11.67 -7.49
N GLN A 90 7.19 -10.87 -6.87
CA GLN A 90 8.20 -11.35 -5.93
C GLN A 90 7.80 -11.15 -4.47
N VAL A 91 6.71 -10.42 -4.21
CA VAL A 91 6.21 -10.19 -2.85
C VAL A 91 5.67 -11.52 -2.31
N CYS A 92 6.06 -11.89 -1.09
CA CYS A 92 5.65 -13.14 -0.42
C CYS A 92 5.95 -14.45 -1.17
N LYS A 93 6.83 -14.42 -2.18
CA LYS A 93 7.17 -15.60 -2.97
C LYS A 93 7.75 -16.71 -2.09
N GLY A 94 7.19 -17.92 -2.21
CA GLY A 94 7.63 -19.11 -1.47
C GLY A 94 7.18 -19.18 -0.01
N VAL A 95 6.37 -18.24 0.48
CA VAL A 95 5.83 -18.28 1.84
C VAL A 95 4.65 -19.24 1.98
N TYR A 96 3.91 -19.45 0.89
CA TYR A 96 2.71 -20.28 0.89
C TYR A 96 3.06 -21.75 0.62
N HIS A 97 3.20 -22.54 1.69
CA HIS A 97 3.52 -23.96 1.61
C HIS A 97 2.54 -24.78 0.74
N ASN A 98 1.27 -24.37 0.67
CA ASN A 98 0.22 -25.02 -0.11
C ASN A 98 -0.08 -24.31 -1.44
N ASP A 99 0.59 -23.18 -1.72
CA ASP A 99 0.35 -22.35 -2.90
C ASP A 99 1.64 -21.65 -3.34
N LEU A 100 2.65 -22.45 -3.68
CA LEU A 100 4.00 -21.97 -4.04
C LEU A 100 4.00 -20.99 -5.23
N ASN A 101 2.89 -20.94 -5.97
CA ASN A 101 2.70 -20.12 -7.16
C ASN A 101 1.74 -18.94 -6.94
N TYR A 102 1.42 -18.61 -5.68
CA TYR A 102 0.56 -17.46 -5.41
C TYR A 102 1.22 -16.17 -5.93
N ASP A 103 0.65 -15.64 -7.00
CA ASP A 103 1.19 -14.48 -7.70
C ASP A 103 0.33 -13.26 -7.42
N TRP A 104 0.80 -12.43 -6.49
CA TRP A 104 0.19 -11.16 -6.14
C TRP A 104 -0.06 -10.25 -7.34
N SER A 105 0.72 -10.39 -8.41
CA SER A 105 0.57 -9.57 -9.60
C SER A 105 -0.68 -9.90 -10.40
N ALA A 106 -1.24 -11.10 -10.20
CA ALA A 106 -2.44 -11.62 -10.83
C ALA A 106 -3.65 -11.72 -9.88
N THR A 107 -3.48 -11.36 -8.60
CA THR A 107 -4.55 -11.50 -7.59
C THR A 107 -4.80 -10.23 -6.79
N ALA A 108 -3.90 -9.24 -6.81
CA ALA A 108 -4.09 -8.00 -6.05
C ALA A 108 -5.34 -7.24 -6.54
N SER A 109 -6.28 -7.03 -5.62
CA SER A 109 -7.59 -6.41 -5.88
C SER A 109 -7.87 -5.20 -4.98
N SER A 110 -7.12 -5.02 -3.90
CA SER A 110 -7.16 -3.81 -3.09
C SER A 110 -5.87 -3.59 -2.31
N PHE A 111 -5.68 -2.38 -1.79
CA PHE A 111 -4.50 -2.04 -1.01
C PHE A 111 -4.76 -0.97 0.04
N LYS A 112 -3.89 -0.92 1.06
CA LYS A 112 -3.84 0.14 2.08
C LYS A 112 -2.43 0.70 2.11
N CYS A 113 -2.30 1.98 2.45
CA CYS A 113 -1.01 2.61 2.69
C CYS A 113 -0.98 3.33 4.03
N CYS A 114 0.22 3.41 4.59
CA CYS A 114 0.50 3.89 5.94
C CYS A 114 1.87 4.55 6.00
N PRO A 115 2.15 5.42 6.97
CA PRO A 115 3.51 5.86 7.25
C PRO A 115 4.37 4.65 7.64
N ALA A 116 5.62 4.65 7.21
CA ALA A 116 6.63 3.69 7.63
C ALA A 116 7.23 4.12 8.97
N GLY A 117 7.38 3.20 9.91
CA GLY A 117 7.97 3.49 11.23
C GLY A 117 7.65 2.43 12.28
N PRO A 118 8.35 2.48 13.44
CA PRO A 118 8.18 1.51 14.52
C PRO A 118 6.86 1.69 15.31
N ASP A 119 6.20 2.85 15.23
CA ASP A 119 4.96 3.11 15.96
C ASP A 119 4.00 4.09 15.25
N PRO A 120 2.69 3.81 15.22
CA PRO A 120 2.08 2.52 15.50
C PRO A 120 2.18 1.67 14.23
N GLY A 121 2.81 0.49 14.34
CA GLY A 121 2.99 -0.46 13.24
C GLY A 121 1.71 -0.57 12.39
N TRP A 122 1.89 -0.61 11.06
CA TRP A 122 0.87 -0.83 10.00
C TRP A 122 -0.41 0.03 9.98
N CYS A 123 -0.43 1.13 10.74
CA CYS A 123 -1.59 1.97 11.10
C CYS A 123 -2.45 1.45 12.28
N ALA A 124 -1.79 0.96 13.34
CA ALA A 124 -2.29 0.76 14.72
C ALA A 124 -3.08 -0.52 15.04
N GLY A 125 -2.63 -1.66 14.53
CA GLY A 125 -3.02 -3.00 14.99
C GLY A 125 -1.82 -3.95 15.03
N SER A 126 -1.78 -4.94 14.15
CA SER A 126 -0.68 -5.91 13.99
C SER A 126 0.12 -5.74 12.69
N ILE A 127 1.45 -5.81 12.74
CA ILE A 127 2.30 -5.77 11.53
C ILE A 127 1.84 -6.85 10.51
N PRO A 128 1.56 -6.48 9.25
CA PRO A 128 1.09 -7.39 8.22
C PRO A 128 2.21 -8.37 7.86
N TYR A 129 1.84 -9.62 7.72
CA TYR A 129 2.69 -10.71 7.26
C TYR A 129 1.98 -11.43 6.10
N CYS A 130 2.74 -12.17 5.30
CA CYS A 130 2.16 -12.94 4.20
C CYS A 130 1.22 -14.04 4.77
N THR A 131 -0.08 -13.99 4.41
CA THR A 131 -1.13 -14.94 4.83
C THR A 131 -1.70 -15.76 3.69
#